data_AF-A0A9E2I453-F1
#
_entry.id   AF-A0A9E2I453-F1
#
_cell.length_a   1.000
_cell.length_b   1.000
_cell.length_c   1.000
_cell.angle_alpha   90.00
_cell.angle_beta   90.00
_cell.angle_gamma   90.00
#
_symmetry.space_group_name_H-M   'P 1'
#
loop_
_entity.id
_entity.type
_entity.pdbx_description
1 polymer ?
#
loop_
_entity_poly.entity_id
_entity_poly.type
_entity_poly.pdbx_seq_one_letter_code
_entity_poly.pdbx_strand_id
1 'polypeptide(L)'
;MSSCSQTSGPPELIIDESVAGDFETLAIETWDEFLTVFQARTSCFGDVRLHATRTLGSRAAYDPASATVTVRVPGTSAMLQSALVHEWAHHIEFQCNQHKSLRPAFLNALGLPPNTQWRPEVLPVNTSADMPSEQYAEATIVLVLGQRQIPNGVRITEDAIRVIEEWAGGD
;
A
#
# COMPACT_ATOMS: atom_id res chain seq x y z
N MET A 1 24.20 -26.62 5.63
CA MET A 1 23.45 -25.62 6.43
C MET A 1 22.10 -25.46 5.75
N SER A 2 21.08 -26.02 6.37
CA SER A 2 19.72 -26.13 5.82
C SER A 2 19.09 -24.74 5.71
N SER A 3 18.64 -24.38 4.51
CA SER A 3 17.75 -23.24 4.29
C SER A 3 16.32 -23.75 4.47
N CYS A 4 15.63 -23.23 5.48
CA CYS A 4 14.20 -23.48 5.66
C CYS A 4 13.46 -22.77 4.53
N SER A 5 12.73 -23.55 3.74
CA SER A 5 11.78 -23.07 2.75
C SER A 5 10.85 -22.03 3.36
N GLN A 6 10.72 -20.87 2.69
CA GLN A 6 9.64 -19.93 2.93
C GLN A 6 8.30 -20.65 2.75
N THR A 7 7.39 -20.42 3.69
CA THR A 7 6.06 -21.01 3.76
C THR A 7 5.24 -20.65 2.53
N SER A 8 4.84 -21.67 1.76
CA SER A 8 4.00 -21.57 0.56
C SER A 8 2.51 -21.37 0.92
N GLY A 9 2.17 -20.23 1.52
CA GLY A 9 0.79 -19.81 1.79
C GLY A 9 0.47 -18.47 1.13
N PRO A 10 -0.82 -18.11 0.94
CA PRO A 10 -1.18 -16.74 0.60
C PRO A 10 -0.71 -15.78 1.72
N PRO A 11 -0.35 -14.53 1.39
CA PRO A 11 -0.06 -13.48 2.36
C PRO A 11 -1.11 -13.35 3.48
N GLU A 12 -0.65 -13.33 4.73
CA GLU A 12 -1.52 -13.18 5.89
C GLU A 12 -1.47 -11.76 6.49
N LEU A 13 -2.61 -11.30 7.01
CA LEU A 13 -2.70 -10.11 7.86
C LEU A 13 -2.53 -10.54 9.32
N ILE A 14 -1.40 -10.19 9.92
CA ILE A 14 -1.07 -10.52 11.32
C ILE A 14 -1.48 -9.35 12.22
N ILE A 15 -2.57 -9.51 12.97
CA ILE A 15 -3.15 -8.45 13.80
C ILE A 15 -2.64 -8.62 15.24
N ASP A 16 -2.11 -7.55 15.85
CA ASP A 16 -1.65 -7.59 17.24
C ASP A 16 -2.75 -7.17 18.24
N GLU A 17 -2.46 -7.34 19.54
CA GLU A 17 -3.40 -7.08 20.64
C GLU A 17 -3.81 -5.61 20.80
N SER A 18 -3.16 -4.67 20.11
CA SER A 18 -3.50 -3.25 20.18
C SER A 18 -4.73 -2.88 19.36
N VAL A 19 -5.11 -3.75 18.41
CA VAL A 19 -6.21 -3.53 17.47
C VAL A 19 -7.54 -3.91 18.15
N ALA A 20 -8.46 -2.97 18.24
CA ALA A 20 -9.80 -3.22 18.77
C ALA A 20 -10.64 -4.02 17.76
N GLY A 21 -11.59 -4.83 18.25
CA GLY A 21 -12.33 -5.80 17.43
C GLY A 21 -13.15 -5.20 16.27
N ASP A 22 -13.64 -3.96 16.41
CA ASP A 22 -14.31 -3.24 15.32
C ASP A 22 -13.34 -2.85 14.20
N PHE A 23 -12.12 -2.41 14.57
CA PHE A 23 -11.07 -2.12 13.61
C PHE A 23 -10.47 -3.39 12.99
N GLU A 24 -10.33 -4.47 13.77
CA GLU A 24 -9.92 -5.79 13.28
C GLU A 24 -10.87 -6.30 12.19
N THR A 25 -12.18 -6.25 12.45
CA THR A 25 -13.21 -6.67 11.48
C THR A 25 -13.06 -5.89 10.17
N LEU A 26 -12.95 -4.56 10.26
CA LEU A 26 -12.75 -3.69 9.10
C LEU A 26 -11.46 -4.02 8.34
N ALA A 27 -10.37 -4.31 9.06
CA ALA A 27 -9.08 -4.60 8.47
C ALA A 27 -9.09 -5.93 7.71
N ILE A 28 -9.72 -6.97 8.26
CA ILE A 28 -9.85 -8.28 7.58
C ILE A 28 -10.67 -8.14 6.29
N GLU A 29 -11.84 -7.49 6.36
CA GLU A 29 -12.67 -7.27 5.17
C GLU A 29 -11.92 -6.50 4.08
N THR A 30 -11.18 -5.45 4.47
CA THR A 30 -10.39 -4.64 3.52
C THR A 30 -9.18 -5.40 2.97
N TRP A 31 -8.60 -6.32 3.74
CA TRP A 31 -7.50 -7.18 3.29
C TRP A 31 -7.95 -8.18 2.23
N ASP A 32 -9.15 -8.76 2.39
CA ASP A 32 -9.72 -9.67 1.39
C ASP A 32 -9.97 -8.96 0.05
N GLU A 33 -10.48 -7.72 0.08
CA GLU A 33 -10.62 -6.86 -1.11
C GLU A 33 -9.26 -6.57 -1.75
N PHE A 34 -8.25 -6.23 -0.93
CA PHE A 34 -6.89 -5.98 -1.39
C PHE A 34 -6.26 -7.22 -2.06
N LEU A 35 -6.38 -8.40 -1.44
CA LEU A 35 -5.86 -9.65 -2.00
C LEU A 35 -6.59 -10.06 -3.29
N THR A 36 -7.87 -9.75 -3.42
CA THR A 36 -8.61 -9.99 -4.66
C THR A 36 -7.99 -9.22 -5.84
N VAL A 37 -7.65 -7.95 -5.62
CA VAL A 37 -6.97 -7.11 -6.64
C VAL A 37 -5.57 -7.65 -6.95
N PHE A 38 -4.78 -7.98 -5.94
CA PHE A 38 -3.37 -8.38 -6.10
C PHE A 38 -3.14 -9.90 -6.14
N GLN A 39 -4.15 -10.69 -6.49
CA GLN A 39 -4.10 -12.16 -6.44
C GLN A 39 -2.89 -12.74 -7.22
N ALA A 40 -2.56 -12.16 -8.38
CA ALA A 40 -1.46 -12.64 -9.23
C ALA A 40 -0.07 -12.29 -8.66
N ARG A 41 -0.01 -11.44 -7.62
CA ARG A 41 1.21 -10.94 -6.99
C ARG A 41 1.42 -11.49 -5.56
N THR A 42 0.50 -12.30 -5.05
CA THR A 42 0.56 -12.89 -3.70
C THR A 42 1.88 -13.60 -3.38
N SER A 43 2.55 -14.17 -4.39
CA SER A 43 3.84 -14.85 -4.20
C SER A 43 5.03 -13.95 -3.86
N CYS A 44 4.91 -12.61 -3.96
CA CYS A 44 6.06 -11.72 -3.84
C CYS A 44 6.06 -10.74 -2.67
N PHE A 45 4.97 -10.55 -1.92
CA PHE A 45 4.94 -9.56 -0.83
C PHE A 45 4.88 -10.15 0.59
N GLY A 46 4.36 -11.37 0.77
CA GLY A 46 4.34 -12.06 2.07
C GLY A 46 3.45 -11.37 3.11
N ASP A 47 3.62 -11.74 4.38
CA ASP A 47 2.74 -11.30 5.46
C ASP A 47 2.97 -9.84 5.87
N VAL A 48 1.90 -9.20 6.35
CA VAL A 48 1.94 -7.84 6.90
C VAL A 48 1.34 -7.80 8.30
N ARG A 49 1.98 -7.05 9.20
CA ARG A 49 1.51 -6.84 10.58
C ARG A 49 0.66 -5.58 10.67
N LEU A 50 -0.38 -5.62 11.50
CA LEU A 50 -1.19 -4.45 11.84
C LEU A 50 -1.03 -4.12 13.33
N HIS A 51 -0.66 -2.87 13.58
CA HIS A 51 -0.56 -2.25 14.90
C HIS A 51 -1.44 -0.99 14.96
N ALA A 52 -2.11 -0.75 16.08
CA ALA A 52 -2.91 0.45 16.33
C ALA A 52 -2.31 1.29 17.45
N THR A 53 -2.24 2.61 17.23
CA THR A 53 -1.69 3.55 18.22
C THR A 53 -2.50 4.84 18.28
N ARG A 54 -2.36 5.59 19.37
CA ARG A 54 -2.99 6.92 19.51
C ARG A 54 -2.05 8.08 19.21
N THR A 55 -0.74 7.83 19.12
CA THR A 55 0.30 8.87 19.21
C THR A 55 1.09 9.08 17.91
N LEU A 56 0.64 8.50 16.80
CA LEU A 56 1.29 8.71 15.50
C LEU A 56 1.07 10.14 14.98
N GLY A 57 2.14 10.74 14.43
CA GLY A 57 2.08 12.08 13.82
C GLY A 57 1.29 12.12 12.52
N SER A 58 1.28 11.02 11.77
CA SER A 58 0.48 10.78 10.56
C SER A 58 -0.77 9.94 10.87
N ARG A 59 -1.58 9.65 9.83
CA ARG A 59 -2.73 8.73 9.95
C ARG A 59 -2.29 7.28 10.03
N ALA A 60 -1.28 6.91 9.27
CA ALA A 60 -0.62 5.63 9.34
C ALA A 60 0.84 5.75 8.89
N ALA A 61 1.60 4.67 9.08
CA ALA A 61 2.95 4.52 8.59
C ALA A 61 3.29 3.05 8.42
N TYR A 62 4.00 2.72 7.33
CA TYR A 62 4.59 1.41 7.11
C TYR A 62 6.08 1.38 7.50
N ASP A 63 6.47 0.38 8.28
CA ASP A 63 7.86 0.05 8.58
C ASP A 63 8.33 -1.17 7.74
N PRO A 64 9.23 -0.98 6.76
CA PRO A 64 9.72 -2.08 5.93
C PRO A 64 10.61 -3.07 6.67
N ALA A 65 11.22 -2.70 7.81
CA ALA A 65 12.10 -3.60 8.56
C ALA A 65 11.32 -4.69 9.30
N SER A 66 10.11 -4.37 9.75
CA SER A 66 9.23 -5.29 10.48
C SER A 66 8.01 -5.74 9.68
N ALA A 67 7.81 -5.20 8.47
CA ALA A 67 6.60 -5.34 7.68
C ALA A 67 5.35 -4.98 8.48
N THR A 68 5.40 -3.85 9.20
CA THR A 68 4.31 -3.43 10.09
C THR A 68 3.64 -2.17 9.57
N VAL A 69 2.33 -2.22 9.41
CA VAL A 69 1.47 -1.05 9.24
C VAL A 69 1.00 -0.60 10.62
N THR A 70 1.37 0.62 11.00
CA THR A 70 0.87 1.26 12.22
C THR A 70 -0.19 2.29 11.88
N VAL A 71 -1.42 2.13 12.39
CA VAL A 71 -2.54 3.04 12.13
C VAL A 71 -2.89 3.85 13.38
N ARG A 72 -3.12 5.15 13.19
CA ARG A 72 -3.58 6.04 14.25
C ARG A 72 -5.08 5.88 14.49
N VAL A 73 -5.45 5.52 15.71
CA VAL A 73 -6.83 5.40 16.18
C VAL A 73 -7.15 6.44 17.27
N PRO A 74 -8.42 6.86 17.41
CA PRO A 74 -9.58 6.48 16.58
C PRO A 74 -9.59 7.16 15.21
N GLY A 75 -10.32 6.58 14.27
CA GLY A 75 -10.62 7.12 12.93
C GLY A 75 -11.99 6.66 12.46
N THR A 76 -12.56 7.27 11.42
CA THR A 76 -13.78 6.75 10.77
C THR A 76 -13.42 5.54 9.91
N SER A 77 -14.39 4.67 9.59
CA SER A 77 -14.13 3.49 8.72
C SER A 77 -13.45 3.89 7.41
N ALA A 78 -13.97 4.90 6.72
CA ALA A 78 -13.37 5.42 5.47
C ALA A 78 -11.91 5.89 5.66
N MET A 79 -11.59 6.53 6.79
CA MET A 79 -10.22 6.94 7.09
C MET A 79 -9.29 5.74 7.34
N LEU A 80 -9.78 4.75 8.08
CA LEU A 80 -9.01 3.56 8.44
C LEU A 80 -8.78 2.68 7.21
N GLN A 81 -9.79 2.44 6.38
CA GLN A 81 -9.64 1.69 5.12
C GLN A 81 -8.64 2.35 4.17
N SER A 82 -8.77 3.67 3.99
CA SER A 82 -7.83 4.44 3.16
C SER A 82 -6.40 4.32 3.68
N ALA A 83 -6.20 4.40 5.00
CA ALA A 83 -4.88 4.27 5.61
C ALA A 83 -4.30 2.86 5.44
N LEU A 84 -5.12 1.81 5.64
CA LEU A 84 -4.70 0.43 5.45
C LEU A 84 -4.24 0.18 4.01
N VAL A 85 -5.08 0.50 3.02
CA VAL A 85 -4.76 0.26 1.60
C VAL A 85 -3.53 1.06 1.16
N HIS A 86 -3.41 2.31 1.61
CA HIS A 86 -2.23 3.13 1.32
C HIS A 86 -0.94 2.46 1.81
N GLU A 87 -0.90 2.05 3.09
CA GLU A 87 0.30 1.46 3.66
C GLU A 87 0.57 0.03 3.13
N TRP A 88 -0.46 -0.74 2.79
CA TRP A 88 -0.29 -2.03 2.12
C TRP A 88 0.25 -1.90 0.70
N ALA A 89 -0.06 -0.82 -0.02
CA ALA A 89 0.59 -0.53 -1.29
C ALA A 89 2.12 -0.38 -1.08
N HIS A 90 2.55 0.34 -0.03
CA HIS A 90 3.96 0.41 0.32
C HIS A 90 4.55 -0.94 0.75
N HIS A 91 3.77 -1.78 1.43
CA HIS A 91 4.19 -3.15 1.72
C HIS A 91 4.53 -3.93 0.44
N ILE A 92 3.65 -3.92 -0.57
CA ILE A 92 3.94 -4.50 -1.89
C ILE A 92 5.21 -3.87 -2.48
N GLU A 93 5.31 -2.55 -2.48
CA GLU A 93 6.44 -1.84 -3.07
C GLU A 93 7.79 -2.28 -2.48
N PHE A 94 7.85 -2.49 -1.17
CA PHE A 94 9.06 -2.86 -0.46
C PHE A 94 9.37 -4.35 -0.53
N GLN A 95 8.35 -5.21 -0.44
CA GLN A 95 8.55 -6.66 -0.36
C GLN A 95 8.57 -7.34 -1.74
N CYS A 96 7.77 -6.84 -2.69
CA CYS A 96 7.69 -7.42 -4.03
C CYS A 96 8.73 -6.85 -4.98
N ASN A 97 9.80 -7.59 -5.24
CA ASN A 97 10.82 -7.19 -6.22
C ASN A 97 10.25 -6.94 -7.64
N GLN A 98 9.19 -7.66 -8.02
CA GLN A 98 8.52 -7.47 -9.33
C GLN A 98 7.84 -6.11 -9.44
N HIS A 99 7.51 -5.43 -8.34
CA HIS A 99 6.93 -4.09 -8.37
C HIS A 99 7.82 -3.07 -9.10
N LYS A 100 9.14 -3.33 -9.23
CA LYS A 100 10.03 -2.47 -10.03
C LYS A 100 9.66 -2.42 -11.51
N SER A 101 9.00 -3.45 -12.07
CA SER A 101 8.57 -3.45 -13.49
C SER A 101 7.37 -2.54 -13.76
N LEU A 102 6.52 -2.28 -12.75
CA LEU A 102 5.39 -1.35 -12.83
C LEU A 102 5.86 0.10 -13.06
N ARG A 103 6.96 0.49 -12.42
CA ARG A 103 7.36 1.89 -12.23
C ARG A 103 7.49 2.69 -13.53
N PRO A 104 8.14 2.21 -14.60
CA PRO A 104 8.26 2.99 -15.84
C PRO A 104 6.91 3.30 -16.49
N ALA A 105 6.00 2.31 -16.54
CA ALA A 105 4.66 2.51 -17.09
C ALA A 105 3.85 3.49 -16.22
N PHE A 106 3.97 3.36 -14.89
CA PHE A 106 3.27 4.24 -13.96
C PHE A 106 3.74 5.70 -14.06
N LEU A 107 5.06 5.93 -14.14
CA LEU A 107 5.62 7.26 -14.38
C LEU A 107 5.11 7.87 -15.69
N ASN A 108 5.07 7.08 -16.76
CA ASN A 108 4.54 7.51 -18.04
C ASN A 108 3.04 7.88 -17.95
N ALA A 109 2.23 7.10 -17.24
CA ALA A 109 0.80 7.37 -17.03
C ALA A 109 0.54 8.65 -16.20
N LEU A 110 1.50 9.03 -15.37
CA LEU A 110 1.48 10.31 -14.63
C LEU A 110 2.03 11.50 -15.46
N GLY A 111 2.60 11.23 -16.64
CA GLY A 111 3.29 12.22 -17.47
C GLY A 111 4.62 12.70 -16.87
N LEU A 112 5.26 11.86 -16.04
CA LEU A 112 6.53 12.17 -15.39
C LEU A 112 7.71 11.66 -16.23
N PRO A 113 8.88 12.33 -16.18
CA PRO A 113 10.09 11.85 -16.83
C PRO A 113 10.46 10.42 -16.39
N PRO A 114 11.00 9.57 -17.30
CA PRO A 114 11.32 8.18 -16.98
C PRO A 114 12.44 8.02 -15.94
N ASN A 115 13.23 9.07 -15.71
CA ASN A 115 14.28 9.13 -14.69
C ASN A 115 13.80 9.77 -13.37
N THR A 116 12.51 10.04 -13.22
CA THR A 116 11.94 10.53 -11.96
C THR A 116 12.21 9.52 -10.86
N GLN A 117 12.78 9.98 -9.75
CA GLN A 117 13.05 9.11 -8.61
C GLN A 117 11.73 8.63 -8.01
N TRP A 118 11.58 7.31 -7.87
CA TRP A 118 10.38 6.71 -7.29
C TRP A 118 10.15 7.16 -5.85
N ARG A 119 11.24 7.21 -5.07
CA ARG A 119 11.34 7.81 -3.74
C ARG A 119 12.67 8.56 -3.63
N PRO A 120 12.67 9.89 -3.60
CA PRO A 120 13.88 10.66 -3.38
C PRO A 120 14.34 10.53 -1.92
N GLU A 121 15.66 10.43 -1.69
CA GLU A 121 16.24 10.34 -0.34
C GLU A 121 16.10 11.65 0.44
N VAL A 122 15.98 12.78 -0.27
CA VAL A 122 15.77 14.11 0.30
C VAL A 122 14.50 14.68 -0.30
N LEU A 123 13.48 14.83 0.53
CA LEU A 123 12.25 15.50 0.15
C LEU A 123 12.38 17.01 0.39
N PRO A 124 12.12 17.86 -0.61
CA PRO A 124 11.74 19.24 -0.34
C PRO A 124 10.55 19.27 0.62
N VAL A 125 10.53 20.25 1.52
CA VAL A 125 9.44 20.43 2.49
C VAL A 125 8.12 20.59 1.73
N ASN A 126 7.10 19.79 2.07
CA ASN A 126 5.74 19.79 1.50
C ASN A 126 5.55 19.18 0.09
N THR A 127 6.43 18.32 -0.40
CA THR A 127 6.27 17.67 -1.72
C THR A 127 5.99 16.17 -1.65
N SER A 128 5.59 15.62 -0.49
CA SER A 128 5.32 14.18 -0.39
C SER A 128 4.24 13.72 -1.38
N ALA A 129 3.18 14.51 -1.55
CA ALA A 129 2.11 14.26 -2.52
C ALA A 129 2.57 14.18 -4.00
N ASP A 130 3.76 14.69 -4.32
CA ASP A 130 4.34 14.65 -5.66
C ASP A 130 5.27 13.44 -5.87
N MET A 131 5.52 12.64 -4.82
CA MET A 131 6.32 11.43 -4.95
C MET A 131 5.56 10.35 -5.73
N PRO A 132 6.18 9.70 -6.73
CA PRO A 132 5.55 8.58 -7.45
C PRO A 132 5.09 7.45 -6.52
N SER A 133 5.86 7.16 -5.48
CA SER A 133 5.48 6.21 -4.42
C SER A 133 4.14 6.55 -3.76
N GLU A 134 3.93 7.80 -3.36
CA GLU A 134 2.70 8.24 -2.71
C GLU A 134 1.54 8.27 -3.70
N GLN A 135 1.79 8.70 -4.94
CA GLN A 135 0.79 8.65 -6.01
C GLN A 135 0.35 7.22 -6.31
N TYR A 136 1.27 6.26 -6.24
CA TYR A 136 0.97 4.83 -6.37
C TYR A 136 0.10 4.31 -5.21
N ALA A 137 0.44 4.64 -3.96
CA ALA A 137 -0.36 4.25 -2.80
C ALA A 137 -1.78 4.83 -2.86
N GLU A 138 -1.91 6.08 -3.28
CA GLU A 138 -3.19 6.74 -3.46
C GLU A 138 -4.00 6.21 -4.65
N ALA A 139 -3.34 5.87 -5.76
CA ALA A 139 -4.01 5.21 -6.89
C ALA A 139 -4.51 3.81 -6.51
N THR A 140 -3.77 3.10 -5.65
CA THR A 140 -4.17 1.79 -5.12
C THR A 140 -5.42 1.89 -4.24
N ILE A 141 -5.60 2.97 -3.49
CA ILE A 141 -6.86 3.23 -2.75
C ILE A 141 -8.05 3.26 -3.70
N VAL A 142 -7.93 3.95 -4.84
CA VAL A 142 -9.01 4.04 -5.83
C VAL A 142 -9.27 2.69 -6.47
N LEU A 143 -8.22 1.92 -6.78
CA LEU A 143 -8.33 0.60 -7.38
C LEU A 143 -9.07 -0.39 -6.45
N VAL A 144 -8.70 -0.43 -5.16
CA VAL A 144 -9.25 -1.40 -4.21
C VAL A 144 -10.63 -0.99 -3.71
N LEU A 145 -10.82 0.29 -3.34
CA LEU A 145 -12.05 0.78 -2.72
C LEU A 145 -13.03 1.42 -3.72
N GLY A 146 -12.70 1.42 -5.01
CA GLY A 146 -13.51 1.98 -6.11
C GLY A 146 -13.59 3.52 -6.14
N GLN A 147 -13.15 4.22 -5.09
CA GLN A 147 -13.17 5.68 -5.00
C GLN A 147 -12.16 6.18 -3.96
N ARG A 148 -11.80 7.46 -4.06
CA ARG A 148 -11.07 8.14 -2.98
C ARG A 148 -11.97 8.29 -1.76
N GLN A 149 -11.48 7.87 -0.61
CA GLN A 149 -12.19 8.05 0.66
C GLN A 149 -12.00 9.46 1.22
N ILE A 150 -10.87 10.11 0.94
CA ILE A 150 -10.52 11.44 1.46
C ILE A 150 -9.80 12.26 0.39
N PRO A 151 -10.24 13.51 0.11
CA PRO A 151 -9.48 14.42 -0.74
C PRO A 151 -8.14 14.82 -0.10
N ASN A 152 -7.04 14.66 -0.83
CA ASN A 152 -5.67 14.95 -0.35
C ASN A 152 -4.78 15.68 -1.37
N GLY A 153 -5.34 16.13 -2.49
CA GLY A 153 -4.61 16.88 -3.52
C GLY A 153 -3.62 16.07 -4.35
N VAL A 154 -3.39 14.78 -4.04
CA VAL A 154 -2.50 13.91 -4.81
C VAL A 154 -3.06 13.72 -6.22
N ARG A 155 -2.23 13.93 -7.24
CA ARG A 155 -2.63 13.74 -8.63
C ARG A 155 -2.67 12.25 -8.95
N ILE A 156 -3.83 11.78 -9.41
CA ILE A 156 -4.05 10.42 -9.90
C ILE A 156 -4.80 10.54 -11.22
N THR A 157 -4.40 9.76 -12.22
CA THR A 157 -5.08 9.66 -13.51
C THR A 157 -5.71 8.28 -13.66
N GLU A 158 -6.75 8.15 -14.48
CA GLU A 158 -7.34 6.84 -14.81
C GLU A 158 -6.31 5.91 -15.45
N ASP A 159 -5.41 6.46 -16.27
CA ASP A 159 -4.30 5.70 -16.87
C ASP A 159 -3.34 5.14 -15.80
N ALA A 160 -3.07 5.90 -14.73
CA ALA A 160 -2.20 5.44 -13.65
C ALA A 160 -2.85 4.29 -12.86
N ILE A 161 -4.16 4.34 -12.65
CA ILE A 161 -4.93 3.26 -12.01
C ILE A 161 -4.90 2.01 -12.90
N ARG A 162 -5.15 2.16 -14.20
CA ARG A 162 -5.15 1.04 -15.16
C ARG A 162 -3.80 0.33 -15.22
N VAL A 163 -2.70 1.08 -15.16
CA VAL A 163 -1.35 0.49 -15.10
C VAL A 163 -1.15 -0.38 -13.85
N ILE A 164 -1.69 0.05 -12.69
CA ILE A 164 -1.66 -0.78 -11.47
C ILE A 164 -2.56 -2.00 -11.64
N GLU A 165 -3.75 -1.85 -12.21
CA GLU A 165 -4.70 -2.94 -12.44
C GLU A 165 -4.11 -4.04 -13.36
N GLU A 166 -3.58 -3.67 -14.52
CA GLU A 166 -2.91 -4.58 -15.47
C GLU A 166 -1.77 -5.34 -14.78
N TRP A 167 -0.91 -4.61 -14.07
CA TRP A 167 0.16 -5.23 -13.30
C TRP A 167 -0.38 -6.11 -12.17
N ALA A 168 -1.37 -5.69 -11.39
CA ALA A 168 -1.94 -6.49 -10.32
C ALA A 168 -2.57 -7.80 -10.85
N GLY A 169 -3.11 -7.76 -12.08
CA GLY A 169 -3.66 -8.89 -12.83
C GLY A 169 -2.64 -9.89 -13.38
N GLY A 170 -1.36 -9.54 -13.43
CA GLY A 170 -0.27 -10.47 -13.78
C GLY A 170 0.56 -10.12 -15.00
N ASP A 171 0.33 -8.98 -15.65
CA ASP A 171 1.05 -8.53 -16.85
C ASP A 171 2.54 -8.16 -16.63
#